data_AF-A0A917X244-F1
#
_entry.id   AF-A0A917X244-F1
#
_cell.length_a   1.000
_cell.length_b   1.000
_cell.length_c   1.000
_cell.angle_alpha   90.00
_cell.angle_beta   90.00
_cell.angle_gamma   90.00
#
_symmetry.space_group_name_H-M   'P 1'
#
loop_
_entity.id
_entity.type
_entity.pdbx_description
1 polymer ?
#
loop_
_entity_poly.entity_id
_entity_poly.type
_entity_poly.pdbx_seq_one_letter_code
_entity_poly.pdbx_strand_id
1 'polypeptide(L)'
;MAAKRHAGRARRFVGGAAIALALTACTAPSPDRPDDGQAGARPALCDATQPVEVSPFEYNRDATRRDKALGVGRGYTGGIASFEGVDAARLAWLLDQRYIDPYERQNEAPTVWEIFQFLCGHPTVRAAGYVVTPDRVDYRTSIEDISASSIDATLRPDAERFCADAEGKTFDGHLECFWD
;
A
#
# COMPACT_ATOMS: atom_id res chain seq x y z
N MET A 1 -1.93 69.51 -22.40
CA MET A 1 -2.56 69.79 -23.71
C MET A 1 -3.23 68.53 -24.21
N ALA A 2 -4.47 68.69 -24.70
CA ALA A 2 -5.27 67.84 -25.59
C ALA A 2 -5.58 66.37 -25.20
N ALA A 3 -6.83 66.20 -24.78
CA ALA A 3 -7.62 64.97 -24.78
C ALA A 3 -7.82 64.38 -26.18
N LYS A 4 -8.05 63.06 -26.26
CA LYS A 4 -8.90 62.45 -27.30
C LYS A 4 -9.73 61.32 -26.70
N ARG A 5 -11.04 61.57 -26.65
CA ARG A 5 -12.11 60.63 -26.34
C ARG A 5 -12.44 59.85 -27.61
N HIS A 6 -12.65 58.53 -27.50
CA HIS A 6 -13.45 57.80 -28.47
C HIS A 6 -14.54 56.99 -27.77
N ALA A 7 -15.77 57.36 -28.09
CA ALA A 7 -17.00 56.67 -27.77
C ALA A 7 -17.11 55.39 -28.63
N GLY A 8 -17.74 54.35 -28.08
CA GLY A 8 -17.90 53.11 -28.84
C GLY A 8 -18.81 52.07 -28.20
N ARG A 9 -20.12 52.27 -28.36
CA ARG A 9 -21.14 51.24 -28.58
C ARG A 9 -21.48 50.28 -27.42
N ALA A 10 -22.62 50.57 -26.80
CA ALA A 10 -23.41 49.63 -26.02
C ALA A 10 -23.93 48.48 -26.92
N ARG A 11 -23.68 47.23 -26.52
CA ARG A 11 -24.40 46.06 -27.01
C ARG A 11 -25.25 45.51 -25.87
N ARG A 12 -26.58 45.54 -26.07
CA ARG A 12 -27.56 44.85 -25.23
C ARG A 12 -27.35 43.34 -25.43
N PHE A 13 -26.94 42.64 -24.37
CA PHE A 13 -27.02 41.19 -24.30
C PHE A 13 -28.44 40.80 -23.88
N VAL A 14 -29.07 39.99 -24.72
CA VAL A 14 -30.35 39.34 -24.47
C VAL A 14 -30.10 38.22 -23.46
N GLY A 15 -30.83 38.25 -22.35
CA GLY A 15 -30.77 37.23 -21.32
C GLY A 15 -31.25 35.88 -21.85
N GLY A 16 -30.33 34.93 -21.93
CA GLY A 16 -30.64 33.51 -22.02
C GLY A 16 -30.75 32.96 -20.61
N ALA A 17 -31.91 32.42 -20.24
CA ALA A 17 -32.08 31.66 -19.02
C ALA A 17 -31.21 30.40 -19.11
N ALA A 18 -30.16 30.35 -18.29
CA ALA A 18 -29.34 29.16 -18.11
C ALA A 18 -30.13 28.16 -17.26
N ILE A 19 -30.54 27.05 -17.86
CA ILE A 19 -31.01 25.88 -17.14
C ILE A 19 -29.78 25.27 -16.45
N ALA A 20 -29.68 25.49 -15.13
CA ALA A 20 -28.69 24.83 -14.29
C ALA A 20 -29.10 23.36 -14.12
N LEU A 21 -28.57 22.48 -14.97
CA LEU A 21 -28.51 21.06 -14.66
C LEU A 21 -27.56 20.87 -13.48
N ALA A 22 -28.13 20.62 -12.30
CA ALA A 22 -27.37 20.13 -11.15
C ALA A 22 -26.82 18.74 -11.50
N LEU A 23 -25.61 18.71 -12.03
CA LEU A 23 -24.81 17.50 -12.10
C LEU A 23 -24.43 17.14 -10.65
N THR A 24 -25.16 16.20 -10.06
CA THR A 24 -24.70 15.50 -8.87
C THR A 24 -23.44 14.75 -9.26
N ALA A 25 -22.29 15.38 -9.04
CA ALA A 25 -21.01 14.71 -9.20
C ALA A 25 -20.98 13.56 -8.19
N CYS A 26 -21.04 12.33 -8.68
CA CYS A 26 -20.60 11.18 -7.90
C CYS A 26 -19.12 11.42 -7.58
N THR A 27 -18.83 11.96 -6.41
CA THR A 27 -17.48 12.00 -5.86
C THR A 27 -17.08 10.54 -5.66
N ALA A 28 -16.38 9.96 -6.63
CA ALA A 28 -15.74 8.68 -6.46
C ALA A 28 -14.80 8.82 -5.25
N PRO A 29 -14.81 7.88 -4.29
CA PRO A 29 -13.89 7.95 -3.16
C PRO A 29 -12.46 8.05 -3.68
N SER A 30 -11.73 9.08 -3.24
CA SER A 30 -10.33 9.25 -3.63
C SER A 30 -9.55 8.00 -3.22
N PRO A 31 -8.77 7.37 -4.12
CA PRO A 31 -7.95 6.20 -3.81
C PRO A 31 -6.70 6.55 -2.96
N ASP A 32 -6.69 7.70 -2.29
CA ASP A 32 -5.46 8.38 -1.85
C ASP A 32 -4.96 7.98 -0.46
N ARG A 33 -5.68 7.16 0.29
CA ARG A 33 -5.13 6.46 1.46
C ARG A 33 -6.10 5.40 1.98
N PRO A 34 -5.63 4.21 2.39
CA PRO A 34 -6.31 3.52 3.47
C PRO A 34 -6.28 4.45 4.67
N ASP A 35 -7.46 4.84 5.14
CA ASP A 35 -7.65 5.70 6.29
C ASP A 35 -7.00 5.01 7.50
N ASP A 36 -5.98 5.62 8.11
CA ASP A 36 -5.23 5.06 9.25
C ASP A 36 -6.15 4.78 10.47
N GLY A 37 -7.44 5.14 10.38
CA GLY A 37 -8.49 4.92 11.36
C GLY A 37 -9.50 3.80 11.04
N GLN A 38 -9.45 3.10 9.91
CA GLN A 38 -10.27 1.89 9.68
C GLN A 38 -9.54 0.62 10.11
N ALA A 39 -9.02 0.62 11.34
CA ALA A 39 -8.55 -0.60 11.98
C ALA A 39 -9.75 -1.54 12.18
N GLY A 40 -9.94 -2.51 11.28
CA GLY A 40 -10.85 -3.63 11.51
C GLY A 40 -11.65 -4.15 10.31
N ALA A 41 -11.68 -3.46 9.17
CA ALA A 41 -12.33 -4.03 7.99
C ALA A 41 -11.39 -5.04 7.32
N ARG A 42 -11.76 -6.33 7.34
CA ARG A 42 -11.07 -7.40 6.59
C ARG A 42 -11.08 -7.04 5.09
N PRO A 43 -9.92 -6.91 4.43
CA PRO A 43 -9.85 -6.61 3.00
C PRO A 43 -10.58 -7.66 2.16
N ALA A 44 -11.25 -7.25 1.08
CA ALA A 44 -11.90 -8.18 0.16
C ALA A 44 -10.91 -9.20 -0.46
N LEU A 45 -9.65 -8.82 -0.59
CA LEU A 45 -8.57 -9.68 -1.09
C LEU A 45 -8.29 -10.87 -0.16
N CYS A 46 -8.66 -10.82 1.13
CA CYS A 46 -8.49 -11.93 2.06
C CYS A 46 -9.32 -13.17 1.70
N ASP A 47 -10.36 -13.01 0.88
CA ASP A 47 -11.21 -14.13 0.44
C ASP A 47 -10.99 -14.44 -1.06
N ALA A 48 -10.02 -13.77 -1.69
CA ALA A 48 -9.67 -13.99 -3.08
C ALA A 48 -8.73 -15.20 -3.23
N THR A 49 -8.78 -15.84 -4.40
CA THR A 49 -7.77 -16.81 -4.81
C THR A 49 -6.47 -16.10 -5.14
N GLN A 50 -5.34 -16.81 -4.98
CA GLN A 50 -4.04 -16.31 -5.41
C GLN A 50 -4.11 -15.82 -6.87
N PRO A 51 -3.60 -14.61 -7.18
CA PRO A 51 -3.54 -14.12 -8.55
C PRO A 51 -2.61 -15.01 -9.38
N VAL A 52 -2.82 -15.09 -10.69
CA VAL A 52 -1.92 -15.83 -11.58
C VAL A 52 -0.54 -15.17 -11.61
N GLU A 53 0.52 -15.97 -11.56
CA GLU A 53 1.90 -15.50 -11.69
C GLU A 53 2.15 -14.86 -13.06
N VAL A 54 2.81 -13.70 -13.06
CA VAL A 54 3.18 -12.97 -14.27
C VAL A 54 4.67 -12.66 -14.23
N SER A 55 5.41 -13.06 -15.27
CA SER A 55 6.85 -12.82 -15.38
C SER A 55 7.21 -12.15 -16.71
N PRO A 56 7.84 -10.96 -16.71
CA PRO A 56 8.21 -10.19 -15.52
C PRO A 56 6.99 -9.50 -14.87
N PHE A 57 7.03 -9.33 -13.55
CA PHE A 57 6.04 -8.52 -12.86
C PHE A 57 6.25 -7.03 -13.17
N GLU A 58 5.25 -6.38 -13.77
CA GLU A 58 5.27 -4.94 -14.01
C GLU A 58 4.88 -4.19 -12.74
N TYR A 59 5.90 -3.67 -12.04
CA TYR A 59 5.72 -2.83 -10.85
C TYR A 59 5.19 -1.45 -11.18
N ASN A 60 4.30 -0.95 -10.32
CA ASN A 60 3.94 0.46 -10.29
C ASN A 60 5.12 1.31 -9.77
N ARG A 61 5.52 2.29 -10.59
CA ARG A 61 6.70 3.15 -10.37
C ARG A 61 6.41 4.45 -9.63
N ASP A 62 5.18 4.68 -9.16
CA ASP A 62 4.85 5.83 -8.30
C ASP A 62 5.40 5.64 -6.88
N ALA A 63 6.73 5.77 -6.75
CA ALA A 63 7.45 5.61 -5.49
C ALA A 63 6.99 6.65 -4.45
N THR A 64 6.61 7.86 -4.87
CA THR A 64 6.14 8.90 -3.93
C THR A 64 4.87 8.45 -3.21
N ARG A 65 3.90 7.88 -3.95
CA ARG A 65 2.65 7.39 -3.37
C ARG A 65 2.88 6.14 -2.52
N ARG A 66 3.71 5.20 -2.97
CA ARG A 66 4.10 4.02 -2.20
C ARG A 66 4.76 4.41 -0.87
N ASP A 67 5.79 5.25 -0.93
CA ASP A 67 6.60 5.64 0.22
C ASP A 67 5.75 6.37 1.27
N LYS A 68 4.84 7.25 0.83
CA LYS A 68 3.87 7.92 1.70
C LYS A 68 2.92 6.94 2.41
N ALA A 69 2.49 5.87 1.73
CA ALA A 69 1.62 4.85 2.30
C ALA A 69 2.36 3.94 3.29
N LEU A 70 3.65 3.68 3.06
CA LEU A 70 4.52 2.89 3.92
C LEU A 70 5.17 3.69 5.06
N GLY A 71 5.04 5.02 5.08
CA GLY A 71 5.71 5.86 6.07
C GLY A 71 7.21 6.00 5.85
N VAL A 72 7.71 5.74 4.64
CA VAL A 72 9.12 5.89 4.26
C VAL A 72 9.45 7.38 4.19
N GLY A 73 10.05 7.91 5.26
CA GLY A 73 10.39 9.34 5.36
C GLY A 73 11.89 9.64 5.55
N ARG A 74 12.71 8.64 5.88
CA ARG A 74 14.13 8.82 6.24
C ARG A 74 15.11 8.79 5.06
N GLY A 75 14.59 8.67 3.83
CA GLY A 75 15.40 8.52 2.63
C GLY A 75 15.97 7.11 2.47
N TYR A 76 16.65 6.88 1.35
CA TYR A 76 17.20 5.57 0.97
C TYR A 76 18.66 5.46 1.41
N THR A 77 18.98 4.52 2.29
CA THR A 77 20.36 4.19 2.68
C THR A 77 20.81 2.96 1.90
N GLY A 78 21.95 3.04 1.19
CA GLY A 78 22.38 1.94 0.32
C GLY A 78 21.39 1.61 -0.83
N GLY A 79 20.53 2.56 -1.19
CA GLY A 79 19.50 2.36 -2.21
C GLY A 79 18.25 1.62 -1.74
N ILE A 80 18.09 1.38 -0.44
CA ILE A 80 16.88 0.81 0.16
C ILE A 80 16.34 1.68 1.30
N ALA A 81 15.06 1.56 1.61
CA ALA A 81 14.47 2.17 2.80
C ALA A 81 13.52 1.17 3.47
N SER A 82 13.67 0.97 4.78
CA SER A 82 12.83 0.04 5.54
C SER A 82 11.48 0.64 5.89
N PHE A 83 10.49 -0.22 6.07
CA PHE A 83 9.17 0.09 6.60
C PHE A 83 8.74 -1.01 7.56
N GLU A 84 7.82 -0.69 8.47
CA GLU A 84 7.31 -1.59 9.49
C GLU A 84 5.82 -1.37 9.73
N GLY A 85 5.18 -2.27 10.47
CA GLY A 85 3.80 -2.09 10.91
C GLY A 85 2.78 -2.21 9.77
N VAL A 86 3.07 -2.95 8.71
CA VAL A 86 2.13 -3.20 7.61
C VAL A 86 1.10 -4.23 8.04
N ASP A 87 -0.17 -3.86 8.06
CA ASP A 87 -1.28 -4.80 8.30
C ASP A 87 -1.84 -5.38 6.99
N ALA A 88 -2.84 -6.25 7.10
CA ALA A 88 -3.50 -6.87 5.95
C ALA A 88 -4.08 -5.84 4.98
N ALA A 89 -4.67 -4.74 5.49
CA ALA A 89 -5.29 -3.72 4.64
C ALA A 89 -4.26 -2.95 3.82
N ARG A 90 -3.15 -2.58 4.45
CA ARG A 90 -2.04 -1.92 3.76
C ARG A 90 -1.34 -2.86 2.78
N LEU A 91 -1.14 -4.13 3.12
CA LEU A 91 -0.56 -5.11 2.19
C LEU A 91 -1.49 -5.40 1.00
N ALA A 92 -2.81 -5.49 1.24
CA ALA A 92 -3.80 -5.60 0.16
C ALA A 92 -3.74 -4.41 -0.79
N TRP A 93 -3.58 -3.18 -0.25
CA TRP A 93 -3.44 -1.99 -1.07
C TRP A 93 -2.15 -2.02 -1.92
N LEU A 94 -1.02 -2.49 -1.37
CA LEU A 94 0.22 -2.64 -2.13
C LEU A 94 0.07 -3.65 -3.28
N LEU A 95 -0.63 -4.76 -3.03
CA LEU A 95 -0.93 -5.78 -4.03
C LEU A 95 -1.84 -5.24 -5.14
N ASP A 96 -2.95 -4.61 -4.77
CA ASP A 96 -3.93 -4.04 -5.71
C ASP A 96 -3.31 -2.96 -6.60
N GLN A 97 -2.46 -2.11 -6.02
CA GLN A 97 -1.78 -1.04 -6.74
C GLN A 97 -0.50 -1.51 -7.46
N ARG A 98 -0.18 -2.81 -7.42
CA ARG A 98 1.01 -3.43 -8.03
C ARG A 98 2.34 -2.83 -7.56
N TYR A 99 2.42 -2.37 -6.30
CA TYR A 99 3.68 -1.92 -5.69
C TYR A 99 4.53 -3.08 -5.18
N ILE A 100 3.93 -4.25 -4.99
CA ILE A 100 4.58 -5.48 -4.55
C ILE A 100 4.09 -6.65 -5.41
N ASP A 101 5.00 -7.55 -5.76
CA ASP A 101 4.70 -8.76 -6.53
C ASP A 101 4.21 -9.86 -5.57
N PRO A 102 3.02 -10.45 -5.77
CA PRO A 102 2.50 -11.50 -4.91
C PRO A 102 3.38 -12.76 -4.82
N TYR A 103 4.28 -12.97 -5.79
CA TYR A 103 5.19 -14.11 -5.86
C TYR A 103 6.63 -13.76 -5.42
N GLU A 104 6.90 -12.51 -5.06
CA GLU A 104 8.20 -12.12 -4.52
C GLU A 104 8.46 -12.80 -3.18
N ARG A 105 9.74 -13.12 -2.96
CA ARG A 105 10.28 -13.76 -1.76
C ARG A 105 11.64 -13.15 -1.46
N GLN A 106 11.86 -12.72 -0.21
CA GLN A 106 13.18 -12.45 0.31
C GLN A 106 13.80 -13.78 0.80
N ASN A 107 14.84 -14.27 0.14
CA ASN A 107 15.51 -15.53 0.49
C ASN A 107 14.52 -16.70 0.62
N GLU A 108 14.49 -17.36 1.77
CA GLU A 108 13.59 -18.48 2.09
C GLU A 108 12.24 -18.03 2.67
N ALA A 109 11.96 -16.72 2.73
CA ALA A 109 10.65 -16.21 3.18
C ALA A 109 9.50 -16.86 2.39
N PRO A 110 8.31 -17.01 2.99
CA PRO A 110 7.09 -17.24 2.25
C PRO A 110 6.87 -16.15 1.19
N THR A 111 6.08 -16.46 0.17
CA THR A 111 5.67 -15.45 -0.81
C THR A 111 4.90 -14.32 -0.15
N VAL A 112 4.95 -13.12 -0.76
CA VAL A 112 4.13 -11.99 -0.32
C VAL A 112 2.64 -12.36 -0.21
N TRP A 113 2.13 -13.19 -1.11
CA TRP A 113 0.75 -13.67 -1.03
C TRP A 113 0.49 -14.55 0.20
N GLU A 114 1.40 -15.47 0.54
CA GLU A 114 1.28 -16.30 1.74
C GLU A 114 1.36 -15.46 3.01
N ILE A 115 2.24 -14.47 3.06
CA ILE A 115 2.32 -13.49 4.16
C ILE A 115 1.01 -12.72 4.28
N PHE A 116 0.47 -12.23 3.16
CA PHE A 116 -0.82 -11.55 3.15
C PHE A 116 -1.96 -12.42 3.71
N GLN A 117 -2.03 -13.69 3.31
CA GLN A 117 -3.04 -14.62 3.83
C GLN A 117 -2.85 -14.90 5.33
N PHE A 118 -1.60 -14.99 5.80
CA PHE A 118 -1.30 -15.12 7.22
C PHE A 118 -1.81 -13.91 8.02
N LEU A 119 -1.57 -12.69 7.53
CA LEU A 119 -2.09 -11.45 8.13
C LEU A 119 -3.62 -11.38 8.12
N CYS A 120 -4.28 -11.90 7.07
CA CYS A 120 -5.74 -12.01 7.02
C CYS A 120 -6.32 -12.97 8.06
N GLY A 121 -5.60 -14.04 8.39
CA GLY A 121 -5.95 -14.99 9.45
C GLY A 121 -5.65 -14.45 10.86
N HIS A 122 -4.64 -13.58 10.98
CA HIS A 122 -4.16 -13.06 12.26
C HIS A 122 -4.02 -11.53 12.25
N PRO A 123 -5.13 -10.79 12.45
CA PRO A 123 -5.15 -9.31 12.32
C PRO A 123 -4.29 -8.53 13.32
N THR A 124 -3.69 -9.18 14.31
CA THR A 124 -2.71 -8.58 15.24
C THR A 124 -1.27 -8.64 14.72
N VAL A 125 -1.01 -9.46 13.71
CA VAL A 125 0.30 -9.60 13.06
C VAL A 125 0.55 -8.45 12.11
N ARG A 126 1.78 -7.96 12.08
CA ARG A 126 2.28 -6.90 11.21
C ARG A 126 3.45 -7.44 10.40
N ALA A 127 3.59 -6.96 9.17
CA ALA A 127 4.73 -7.23 8.32
C ALA A 127 5.69 -6.03 8.31
N ALA A 128 6.96 -6.31 8.06
CA ALA A 128 8.02 -5.34 7.84
C ALA A 128 8.91 -5.76 6.67
N GLY A 129 9.65 -4.81 6.12
CA GLY A 129 10.52 -5.05 4.99
C GLY A 129 11.14 -3.77 4.45
N TYR A 130 11.48 -3.78 3.17
CA TYR A 130 12.15 -2.65 2.53
C TYR A 130 11.65 -2.38 1.12
N VAL A 131 11.86 -1.14 0.69
CA VAL A 131 11.67 -0.70 -0.69
C VAL A 131 12.99 -0.35 -1.32
N VAL A 132 13.15 -0.70 -2.60
CA VAL A 132 14.30 -0.29 -3.40
C VAL A 132 14.01 1.07 -4.06
N THR A 133 15.02 1.95 -4.10
CA THR A 133 14.92 3.28 -4.74
C THR A 133 14.50 3.16 -6.21
N PRO A 134 13.65 4.08 -6.74
CA PRO A 134 13.21 4.05 -8.13
C PRO A 134 14.34 4.10 -9.17
N ASP A 135 15.53 4.59 -8.79
CA ASP A 135 16.69 4.73 -9.67
C ASP A 135 17.44 3.42 -9.91
N ARG A 136 17.15 2.38 -9.12
CA ARG A 136 17.78 1.06 -9.26
C ARG A 136 17.05 0.18 -10.28
N VAL A 137 17.84 -0.64 -10.98
CA VAL A 137 17.32 -1.57 -12.00
C VAL A 137 16.45 -2.68 -11.40
N ASP A 138 16.73 -3.07 -10.16
CA ASP A 138 16.02 -4.09 -9.38
C ASP A 138 14.97 -3.47 -8.45
N TYR A 139 14.30 -2.41 -8.89
CA TYR A 139 13.18 -1.80 -8.18
C TYR A 139 12.13 -2.85 -7.77
N ARG A 140 11.94 -2.99 -6.47
CA ARG A 140 10.97 -3.87 -5.83
C ARG A 140 10.57 -3.34 -4.46
N THR A 141 9.50 -3.90 -3.94
CA THR A 141 9.13 -3.87 -2.52
C THR A 141 9.26 -5.31 -2.04
N SER A 142 9.87 -5.53 -0.89
CA SER A 142 10.09 -6.87 -0.33
C SER A 142 9.62 -6.90 1.12
N ILE A 143 9.17 -8.07 1.57
CA ILE A 143 8.78 -8.34 2.96
C ILE A 143 9.77 -9.36 3.52
N GLU A 144 10.33 -9.06 4.69
CA GLU A 144 11.39 -9.88 5.31
C GLU A 144 11.09 -10.26 6.76
N ASP A 145 10.03 -9.70 7.37
CA ASP A 145 9.67 -9.94 8.75
C ASP A 145 8.16 -9.91 8.98
N ILE A 146 7.68 -10.76 9.90
CA ILE A 146 6.38 -10.64 10.54
C ILE A 146 6.49 -10.63 12.07
N SER A 147 5.71 -9.78 12.72
CA SER A 147 5.71 -9.66 14.17
C SER A 147 4.33 -9.41 14.76
N ALA A 148 4.15 -9.76 16.03
CA ALA A 148 2.97 -9.40 16.82
C ALA A 148 3.40 -9.14 18.26
N SER A 149 2.88 -8.07 18.88
CA SER A 149 3.22 -7.68 20.25
C SER A 149 2.83 -8.72 21.31
N SER A 150 1.92 -9.64 20.96
CA SER A 150 1.49 -10.74 21.81
C SER A 150 1.17 -11.97 20.96
N ILE A 151 1.50 -13.15 21.48
CA ILE A 151 1.14 -14.43 20.85
C ILE A 151 0.19 -15.23 21.76
N ASP A 152 -1.02 -15.46 21.28
CA ASP A 152 -2.03 -16.24 22.00
C ASP A 152 -2.03 -17.72 21.57
N ALA A 153 -2.88 -18.51 22.22
CA ALA A 153 -3.00 -19.95 21.95
C ALA A 153 -3.52 -20.28 20.54
N THR A 154 -4.14 -19.31 19.85
CA THR A 154 -4.65 -19.47 18.49
C THR A 154 -3.57 -19.14 17.46
N LEU A 155 -2.82 -18.06 17.65
CA LEU A 155 -1.73 -17.65 16.75
C LEU A 155 -0.53 -18.60 16.82
N ARG A 156 -0.16 -19.09 18.02
CA ARG A 156 1.06 -19.88 18.21
C ARG A 156 1.25 -21.06 17.23
N PRO A 157 0.32 -22.03 17.13
CA PRO A 157 0.54 -23.20 16.28
C PRO A 157 0.60 -22.87 14.77
N ASP A 158 -0.02 -21.76 14.35
CA ASP A 158 0.05 -21.30 12.97
C ASP A 158 1.36 -20.55 12.70
N ALA A 159 1.79 -19.71 13.64
CA ALA A 159 3.07 -19.01 13.58
C ALA A 159 4.28 -19.97 13.60
N GLU A 160 4.26 -21.00 14.45
CA GLU A 160 5.31 -22.03 14.50
C GLU A 160 5.46 -22.77 13.16
N ARG A 161 4.35 -22.99 12.46
CA ARG A 161 4.34 -23.62 11.14
C ARG A 161 4.77 -22.66 10.04
N PHE A 162 4.27 -21.44 10.07
CA PHE A 162 4.56 -20.42 9.07
C PHE A 162 6.02 -19.96 9.10
N CYS A 163 6.60 -19.83 10.30
CA CYS A 163 7.98 -19.44 10.51
C CYS A 163 8.96 -20.62 10.61
N ALA A 164 8.61 -21.78 10.05
CA ALA A 164 9.45 -22.98 10.12
C ALA A 164 10.87 -22.72 9.57
N ASP A 165 10.94 -21.98 8.46
CA ASP A 165 12.18 -21.69 7.72
C ASP A 165 12.75 -20.27 8.01
N ALA A 166 12.20 -19.54 9.00
CA ALA A 166 12.76 -18.25 9.42
C ALA A 166 14.14 -18.43 10.05
N GLU A 167 15.08 -17.54 9.71
CA GLU A 167 16.46 -17.55 10.22
C GLU A 167 16.48 -17.23 11.71
N GLY A 168 15.73 -16.21 12.13
CA GLY A 168 15.46 -15.97 13.54
C GLY A 168 13.99 -15.84 13.83
N LYS A 169 13.61 -16.39 14.98
CA LYS A 169 12.23 -16.43 15.44
C LYS A 169 12.13 -16.47 16.95
N THR A 170 11.11 -15.80 17.47
CA THR A 170 10.73 -15.86 18.89
C THR A 170 9.23 -16.07 19.02
N PHE A 171 8.87 -16.86 20.04
CA PHE A 171 7.48 -17.10 20.41
C PHE A 171 7.28 -16.89 21.92
N ASP A 172 8.20 -16.21 22.61
CA ASP A 172 8.10 -15.98 24.06
C ASP A 172 7.38 -14.66 24.36
N GLY A 173 6.09 -14.75 24.66
CA GLY A 173 5.22 -13.59 24.94
C GLY A 173 4.85 -12.73 23.73
N HIS A 174 5.56 -12.85 22.60
CA HIS A 174 5.35 -12.14 21.34
C HIS A 174 5.74 -13.01 20.15
N LEU A 175 5.47 -12.54 18.93
CA LEU A 175 5.90 -13.15 17.67
C LEU A 175 6.91 -12.22 16.99
N GLU A 176 8.01 -12.79 16.51
CA GLU A 176 8.94 -12.17 15.56
C GLU A 176 9.50 -13.32 14.69
N CYS A 177 9.54 -13.13 13.38
CA CYS A 177 10.10 -14.08 12.43
C CYS A 177 10.73 -13.32 11.27
N PHE A 178 12.05 -13.44 11.09
CA PHE A 178 12.77 -12.78 10.02
C PHE A 178 13.49 -13.78 9.08
N TRP A 179 13.58 -13.41 7.81
CA TRP A 179 14.21 -14.21 6.74
C TRP A 179 15.24 -13.35 5.98
N ASP A 180 16.47 -13.23 6.51
CA ASP A 180 17.61 -12.58 5.83
C ASP A 180 18.57 -13.60 5.20
#